data_AF-A0A7J4NTR1-F1
#
_entry.id   AF-A0A7J4NTR1-F1
#
_cell.length_a   1.000
_cell.length_b   1.000
_cell.length_c   1.000
_cell.angle_alpha   90.00
_cell.angle_beta   90.00
_cell.angle_gamma   90.00
#
_symmetry.space_group_name_H-M   'P 1'
#
loop_
_entity.id
_entity.type
_entity.pdbx_description
1 polymer ?
#
loop_
_entity_poly.entity_id
_entity_poly.type
_entity_poly.pdbx_seq_one_letter_code
_entity_poly.pdbx_strand_id
1 'polypeptide(L)' 'MSFISMLMMEIAMEITDLIYTGGQLGLDPRAVIPMLVVGFLTPWPYNYWRLKKYGVSCH' A
#
# COMPACT_ATOMS: atom_id res chain seq x y z
N MET A 1 -7.10 11.28 -2.49
CA MET A 1 -5.89 10.55 -2.01
C MET A 1 -4.66 11.36 -2.42
N SER A 2 -3.53 11.28 -1.70
CA SER A 2 -2.30 12.00 -2.08
C SER A 2 -1.50 11.19 -3.11
N PHE A 3 -0.80 11.84 -4.04
CA PHE A 3 0.08 11.19 -5.01
C PHE A 3 1.14 10.29 -4.35
N ILE A 4 1.71 10.74 -3.23
CA ILE A 4 2.68 9.94 -2.45
C ILE A 4 2.03 8.67 -1.92
N SER A 5 0.80 8.76 -1.39
CA SER A 5 0.07 7.58 -0.91
C SER A 5 -0.26 6.59 -2.02
N MET A 6 -0.60 7.09 -3.20
CA MET A 6 -0.87 6.24 -4.38
C MET A 6 0.40 5.49 -4.79
N LEU A 7 1.51 6.21 -4.93
CA LEU A 7 2.78 5.63 -5.35
C LEU A 7 3.32 4.62 -4.32
N MET A 8 3.21 4.91 -3.03
CA MET A 8 3.63 3.99 -1.98
C MET A 8 2.76 2.73 -1.91
N MET A 9 1.46 2.85 -2.18
CA MET A 9 0.56 1.72 -2.26
C MET A 9 0.92 0.80 -3.43
N GLU A 10 1.14 1.37 -4.62
CA GLU A 10 1.55 0.60 -5.81
C GLU A 10 2.86 -0.16 -5.56
N ILE A 11 3.88 0.55 -5.06
CA ILE A 11 5.18 -0.05 -4.75
C ILE A 11 5.05 -1.17 -3.72
N ALA A 12 4.24 -0.99 -2.68
CA ALA A 12 4.10 -2.00 -1.64
C ALA A 12 3.35 -3.24 -2.14
N MET A 13 2.37 -3.08 -3.04
CA MET A 13 1.67 -4.18 -3.68
C MET A 13 2.60 -4.97 -4.60
N GLU A 14 3.36 -4.29 -5.46
CA GLU A 14 4.35 -4.91 -6.36
C GLU A 14 5.49 -5.61 -5.59
N ILE A 15 5.99 -5.01 -4.51
CA ILE A 15 7.00 -5.65 -3.65
C ILE A 15 6.42 -6.92 -3.01
N THR A 16 5.17 -6.88 -2.54
CA THR A 16 4.55 -8.04 -1.93
C THR A 16 4.41 -9.17 -2.95
N ASP A 17 3.99 -8.86 -4.17
CA ASP A 17 3.93 -9.85 -5.26
C ASP A 17 5.33 -10.44 -5.57
N LEU A 18 6.35 -9.59 -5.74
CA LEU A 18 7.74 -10.00 -5.98
C LEU A 18 8.31 -10.90 -4.89
N ILE A 19 7.92 -10.70 -3.63
CA ILE A 19 8.33 -11.56 -2.52
C ILE A 19 7.74 -12.97 -2.69
N TYR A 20 6.48 -13.08 -3.11
CA TYR A 20 5.80 -14.37 -3.29
C TYR A 20 6.23 -15.10 -4.57
N THR A 21 6.54 -14.37 -5.64
CA THR A 21 7.02 -14.94 -6.91
C THR A 21 8.52 -15.23 -6.92
N GLY A 22 9.25 -14.93 -5.82
CA GLY A 22 10.69 -15.15 -5.72
C GLY A 22 11.50 -14.25 -6.65
N GLY A 23 10.99 -13.05 -6.94
CA GLY A 23 11.62 -12.08 -7.83
C GLY A 23 11.40 -12.35 -9.32
N GLN A 24 10.50 -13.28 -9.67
CA GLN A 24 10.09 -13.50 -11.05
C GLN A 24 8.82 -12.70 -11.35
N LEU A 25 8.74 -12.09 -12.53
CA LEU A 25 7.50 -11.47 -12.98
C LEU A 25 6.45 -12.56 -13.22
N GLY A 26 5.43 -12.60 -12.36
CA GLY A 26 4.38 -13.62 -12.35
C GLY A 26 3.27 -13.22 -11.40
N LEU A 27 2.24 -14.05 -11.25
CA LEU A 27 1.15 -13.79 -10.31
C LEU A 27 0.94 -15.06 -9.48
N ASP A 28 1.23 -15.00 -8.17
CA ASP A 28 0.92 -16.09 -7.25
C ASP A 28 -0.46 -15.84 -6.61
N PRO A 29 -1.45 -16.74 -6.78
CA PRO A 29 -2.77 -16.60 -6.16
C PRO A 29 -2.73 -16.42 -4.63
N ARG A 30 -1.67 -16.91 -3.98
CA ARG A 30 -1.45 -16.76 -2.53
C ARG A 30 -1.03 -15.34 -2.15
N ALA A 31 -0.46 -14.57 -3.08
CA ALA A 31 -0.05 -13.20 -2.86
C ALA A 31 -1.22 -12.21 -2.84
N VAL A 32 -2.38 -12.56 -3.42
CA VAL A 32 -3.53 -11.65 -3.61
C VAL A 32 -4.01 -11.04 -2.29
N ILE A 33 -4.26 -11.88 -1.27
CA ILE A 33 -4.73 -11.40 0.04
C ILE A 33 -3.67 -10.51 0.73
N PRO A 34 -2.40 -10.95 0.91
CA PRO A 34 -1.39 -10.12 1.54
C PRO A 34 -1.08 -8.85 0.75
N MET A 35 -1.07 -8.89 -0.58
CA MET A 35 -0.91 -7.73 -1.45
C MET A 35 -1.98 -6.67 -1.20
N LEU A 36 -3.27 -7.07 -1.14
CA LEU A 36 -4.37 -6.15 -0.85
C LEU A 36 -4.27 -5.56 0.56
N VAL A 37 -3.89 -6.37 1.56
CA VAL A 37 -3.71 -5.92 2.95
C VAL A 37 -2.56 -4.91 3.06
N VAL A 38 -1.40 -5.22 2.47
CA VAL A 38 -0.22 -4.36 2.50
C VAL A 38 -0.49 -3.06 1.74
N GLY A 39 -1.10 -3.15 0.55
CA GLY A 39 -1.52 -2.00 -0.23
C GLY A 39 -2.45 -1.06 0.54
N PHE A 40 -3.41 -1.62 1.29
CA PHE A 40 -4.34 -0.84 2.11
C PHE A 40 -3.69 -0.19 3.33
N LEU A 41 -2.80 -0.89 4.03
CA LEU A 41 -2.17 -0.40 5.26
C LEU A 41 -1.07 0.64 4.99
N THR A 42 -0.32 0.50 3.90
CA THR A 42 0.81 1.37 3.55
C THR A 42 0.48 2.87 3.49
N PRO A 43 -0.62 3.34 2.87
CA PRO A 43 -0.93 4.76 2.79
C PRO A 43 -1.48 5.36 4.10
N TRP A 44 -1.82 4.54 5.10
CA TRP A 44 -2.54 4.97 6.30
C TRP A 44 -1.72 5.92 7.20
N PRO A 45 -0.45 5.62 7.56
CA PRO A 45 0.35 6.50 8.41
C PRO A 45 0.53 7.90 7.80
N TYR A 46 0.80 7.97 6.49
CA TYR A 46 0.96 9.25 5.80
C TYR A 46 -0.35 10.02 5.71
N ASN A 47 -1.46 9.36 5.36
CA ASN A 47 -2.77 10.01 5.31
C ASN A 47 -3.20 10.53 6.69
N TYR A 48 -2.97 9.76 7.75
CA TYR A 48 -3.29 10.17 9.12
C TYR A 48 -2.43 11.35 9.58
N TRP A 49 -1.13 11.30 9.34
CA TRP A 49 -0.23 12.42 9.66
C TRP A 49 -0.62 13.71 8.93
N ARG A 50 -0.98 13.60 7.64
CA ARG A 50 -1.48 14.74 6.86
C ARG A 50 -2.72 15.34 7.48
N LEU A 51 -3.72 14.52 7.80
CA LEU A 51 -4.98 14.95 8.42
C LEU A 51 -4.75 15.66 9.76
N LYS A 52 -3.91 15.06 10.63
CA LYS A 52 -3.52 15.65 11.91
C LYS A 52 -2.83 17.01 11.74
N LYS A 53 -1.96 17.15 10.74
CA LYS A 53 -1.26 18.42 10.44
C LYS A 53 -2.21 19.55 10.06
N TYR A 54 -3.28 19.25 9.31
CA TYR A 54 -4.26 20.25 8.87
C TYR A 54 -5.46 20.40 9.83
N GLY A 55 -5.50 19.67 10.94
CA GLY A 55 -6.62 19.70 11.89
C GLY A 55 -7.94 19.17 11.31
N VAL A 56 -7.88 18.38 10.24
CA VAL A 56 -9.06 17.81 9.58
C VAL A 56 -9.19 16.35 9.98
N SER A 57 -10.39 15.90 10.34
CA SER A 57 -10.69 14.50 10.64
C SER A 57 -11.57 13.90 9.53
N CYS A 58 -11.50 12.59 9.34
CA CYS A 58 -12.39 11.86 8.43
C CYS A 58 -13.65 11.31 9.14
N HIS A 59 -14.02 11.86 10.30
CA HIS A 59 -15.27 11.59 11.01
C HIS A 59 -16.26 12.74 10.82
#